data_AF-A0A7H8T5Z6-F1
#
_entry.id   AF-A0A7H8T5Z6-F1
#
_cell.length_a   1.000
_cell.length_b   1.000
_cell.length_c   1.000
_cell.angle_alpha   90.00
_cell.angle_beta   90.00
_cell.angle_gamma   90.00
#
_symmetry.space_group_name_H-M   'P 1'
#
loop_
_entity.id
_entity.type
_entity.pdbx_description
1 polymer ?
#
loop_
_entity_poly.entity_id
_entity_poly.type
_entity_poly.pdbx_seq_one_letter_code
_entity_poly.pdbx_strand_id
1 'polypeptide(L)'
;MRFRHRAVAGFATLLLPLAGLVGLASPAEAATSATATYAKTQDWGSGFEGKWTVKNTGTTSLSSWTVEWDFPSGTSVTSAWDADVTSSGTHWTAKNKSWNGTLAPGATVSFGFNGAGSGSPANCKLNGGSCDGGTTEPGDSAPSAPGTPSASDITNTSVKLSWSAATDDKGVKNYDVLRDGAKVATVTTTSYSDTGLTAGTDYSYTVQARDTADQTGPVSGARAVRTTGGTTDPPPTGDKVKLGYFTEWGVYGRNYHVKNLVTSGSASKITHINYAFGNVKNGQCTVDDTYAAYDKAYTADQSVSGTADTWDQPLRGNFNQLRQLKAKYPHIKILYSFGGWTYSGGFGQAAQNAAAFAKSCKSVVEDPRWADVFDGIDIDWEYPNACGLTCDTSGPAAFKNLMSALRTEFGPNYLVTAAITADGSSGGKIDAADYGGASQYLDWYNVMTYDYFGAFNAQGPTAPHSPLTSYAGIPQAGFNSADAIAKLKSKGVASKKLLLGIGFYGRGWTGVTQAAPGGTATGAAPGTYEAGIEDYKVLKNSCPANGTIAGTAYAYCGNNWWSYDTPSTIAGKMSWAKNQGLGGAFFWEFSGDTTNGELVTAINNGLN
;
A
#
# COMPACT_ATOMS: atom_id res chain seq x y z
N MET A 1 87.49 -16.06 -68.47
CA MET A 1 86.95 -17.39 -68.88
C MET A 1 85.44 -17.24 -68.99
N ARG A 2 84.86 -17.31 -70.20
CA ARG A 2 84.22 -18.54 -70.77
C ARG A 2 82.98 -18.93 -69.94
N PHE A 3 81.72 -18.99 -70.39
CA PHE A 3 80.99 -18.98 -71.67
C PHE A 3 79.54 -18.50 -71.30
N ARG A 4 78.94 -17.54 -72.02
CA ARG A 4 77.94 -17.71 -73.10
C ARG A 4 76.60 -18.36 -72.65
N HIS A 5 75.51 -17.59 -72.62
CA HIS A 5 74.52 -17.40 -73.72
C HIS A 5 73.46 -18.52 -73.71
N ARG A 6 72.15 -18.29 -73.79
CA ARG A 6 71.36 -17.47 -74.74
C ARG A 6 69.90 -17.45 -74.20
N ALA A 7 69.18 -16.33 -74.12
CA ALA A 7 68.65 -15.45 -75.19
C ALA A 7 67.14 -15.74 -75.41
N VAL A 8 66.25 -14.77 -75.14
CA VAL A 8 65.64 -13.81 -76.12
C VAL A 8 64.16 -14.24 -76.34
N ALA A 9 63.13 -13.40 -76.47
CA ALA A 9 62.94 -11.98 -76.83
C ALA A 9 61.77 -11.41 -75.99
N GLY A 10 61.67 -10.11 -75.67
CA GLY A 10 61.31 -8.99 -76.57
C GLY A 10 59.81 -8.69 -76.39
N PHE A 11 59.28 -7.47 -76.18
CA PHE A 11 59.61 -6.15 -76.70
C PHE A 11 58.86 -5.07 -75.87
N ALA A 12 59.44 -3.86 -75.78
CA ALA A 12 58.83 -2.49 -75.82
C ALA A 12 57.50 -2.20 -75.06
N THR A 13 57.26 -1.08 -74.37
CA THR A 13 57.76 0.31 -74.46
C THR A 13 57.14 1.14 -73.31
N LEU A 14 57.90 2.15 -72.83
CA LEU A 14 57.52 3.46 -72.26
C LEU A 14 56.19 3.68 -71.49
N LEU A 15 56.28 4.14 -70.23
CA LEU A 15 55.85 5.48 -69.75
C LEU A 15 56.01 5.61 -68.20
N LEU A 16 56.73 6.65 -67.76
CA LEU A 16 56.76 7.23 -66.39
C LEU A 16 55.53 8.15 -66.19
N PRO A 17 55.29 8.75 -65.00
CA PRO A 17 55.45 8.31 -63.61
C PRO A 17 54.15 8.53 -62.79
N LEU A 18 53.96 7.93 -61.61
CA LEU A 18 53.13 8.57 -60.57
C LEU A 18 53.49 8.06 -59.17
N ALA A 19 53.82 9.01 -58.29
CA ALA A 19 54.09 8.81 -56.89
C ALA A 19 52.85 8.31 -56.16
N GLY A 20 52.97 7.17 -55.47
CA GLY A 20 51.99 6.71 -54.49
C GLY A 20 52.47 7.04 -53.09
N LEU A 21 51.89 8.09 -52.50
CA LEU A 21 52.06 8.43 -51.09
C LEU A 21 51.71 7.23 -50.21
N VAL A 22 52.66 6.85 -49.34
CA VAL A 22 52.36 6.08 -48.13
C VAL A 22 51.59 7.03 -47.21
N GLY A 23 50.26 6.94 -47.25
CA GLY A 23 49.39 7.58 -46.27
C GLY A 23 49.61 6.92 -44.92
N LEU A 24 50.42 7.53 -44.07
CA LEU A 24 50.33 7.34 -42.63
C LEU A 24 48.91 7.71 -42.23
N ALA A 25 48.12 6.73 -41.79
CA ALA A 25 46.82 7.00 -41.19
C ALA A 25 47.06 7.88 -39.96
N SER A 26 46.56 9.11 -40.02
CA SER A 26 46.44 9.98 -38.85
C SER A 26 45.61 9.26 -37.78
N PRO A 27 45.85 9.51 -36.48
CA PRO A 27 44.96 9.02 -35.43
C PRO A 27 43.55 9.55 -35.74
N ALA A 28 42.54 8.68 -35.62
CA ALA A 28 41.15 9.10 -35.67
C ALA A 28 40.95 10.26 -34.66
N GLU A 29 40.50 11.42 -35.15
CA GLU A 29 40.13 12.52 -34.27
C GLU A 29 39.05 12.03 -33.31
N ALA A 30 39.36 12.11 -32.01
CA ALA A 30 38.46 11.75 -30.93
C ALA A 30 37.15 12.54 -31.06
N ALA A 31 36.02 11.84 -30.89
CA ALA A 31 34.68 12.39 -31.01
C ALA A 31 34.39 13.46 -29.95
N THR A 32 34.69 14.73 -30.25
CA THR A 32 34.21 15.89 -29.47
C THR A 32 32.86 16.40 -29.98
N SER A 33 32.19 15.66 -30.85
CA SER A 33 31.07 16.14 -31.68
C SER A 33 29.84 15.23 -31.71
N ALA A 34 29.74 14.22 -30.85
CA ALA A 34 28.57 13.35 -30.83
C ALA A 34 28.24 12.84 -29.43
N THR A 35 26.97 12.60 -29.15
CA THR A 35 26.51 11.98 -27.90
C THR A 35 25.63 10.77 -28.18
N ALA A 36 25.56 9.83 -27.24
CA ALA A 36 24.65 8.69 -27.27
C ALA A 36 23.94 8.58 -25.92
N THR A 37 22.60 8.57 -25.94
CA THR A 37 21.79 8.49 -24.72
C THR A 37 20.96 7.21 -24.70
N TYR A 38 20.95 6.52 -23.56
CA TYR A 38 20.15 5.33 -23.33
C TYR A 38 18.83 5.65 -22.63
N ALA A 39 17.77 4.95 -23.02
CA ALA A 39 16.51 4.91 -22.30
C ALA A 39 15.98 3.48 -22.28
N LYS A 40 15.40 3.09 -21.14
CA LYS A 40 14.58 1.89 -21.06
C LYS A 40 13.14 2.30 -21.38
N THR A 41 12.64 1.91 -22.55
CA THR A 41 11.32 2.34 -23.05
C THR A 41 10.17 1.49 -22.49
N GLN A 42 10.45 0.24 -22.11
CA GLN A 42 9.52 -0.66 -21.42
C GLN A 42 10.29 -1.56 -20.44
N ASP A 43 9.70 -1.93 -19.31
CA ASP A 43 10.26 -2.88 -18.34
C ASP A 43 9.14 -3.80 -17.83
N TRP A 44 9.32 -5.11 -17.94
CA TRP A 44 8.38 -6.12 -17.46
C TRP A 44 9.01 -7.06 -16.43
N GLY A 45 10.07 -6.62 -15.74
CA GLY A 45 10.72 -7.28 -14.62
C GLY A 45 11.69 -8.40 -14.99
N SER A 46 11.28 -9.30 -15.88
CA SER A 46 12.14 -10.38 -16.41
C SER A 46 12.91 -9.98 -17.69
N GLY A 47 12.52 -8.87 -18.30
CA GLY A 47 13.17 -8.28 -19.47
C GLY A 47 12.71 -6.84 -19.70
N PHE A 48 13.27 -6.20 -20.73
CA PHE A 48 13.03 -4.79 -21.01
C PHE A 48 13.22 -4.46 -22.51
N GLU A 49 12.68 -3.33 -22.93
CA GLU A 49 12.99 -2.68 -24.20
C GLU A 49 13.99 -1.53 -23.95
N GLY A 50 15.15 -1.59 -24.59
CA GLY A 50 16.21 -0.59 -24.52
C GLY A 50 16.32 0.18 -25.82
N LYS A 51 16.56 1.49 -25.72
CA LYS A 51 16.75 2.39 -26.87
C LYS A 51 17.98 3.26 -26.66
N TRP A 52 18.88 3.24 -27.65
CA TRP A 52 19.97 4.20 -27.75
C TRP A 52 19.62 5.27 -28.78
N THR A 53 20.03 6.51 -28.52
CA THR A 53 19.88 7.63 -29.46
C THR A 53 21.23 8.32 -29.62
N VAL A 54 21.79 8.25 -30.82
CA VAL A 54 23.02 8.94 -31.20
C VAL A 54 22.66 10.29 -31.80
N LYS A 55 23.30 11.36 -31.33
CA LYS A 55 23.16 12.73 -31.82
C LYS A 55 24.49 13.28 -32.27
N ASN A 56 24.54 13.84 -33.46
CA ASN A 56 25.67 14.67 -33.86
C ASN A 56 25.53 16.06 -33.23
N THR A 57 26.40 16.39 -32.28
CA THR A 57 26.43 17.67 -31.56
C THR A 57 27.48 18.64 -32.12
N GLY A 58 28.32 18.22 -33.07
CA GLY A 58 29.33 19.07 -33.70
C GLY A 58 28.85 19.82 -34.94
N THR A 59 29.82 20.41 -35.63
CA THR A 59 29.61 21.26 -36.82
C THR A 59 29.89 20.55 -38.14
N THR A 60 30.43 19.33 -38.11
CA THR A 60 30.72 18.48 -39.28
C THR A 60 29.85 17.24 -39.29
N SER A 61 29.66 16.62 -40.46
CA SER A 61 28.86 15.39 -40.55
C SER A 61 29.63 14.18 -40.04
N LEU A 62 28.98 13.33 -39.24
CA LEU A 62 29.50 12.00 -38.89
C LEU A 62 29.26 11.07 -40.07
N SER A 63 30.27 10.28 -40.44
CA SER A 63 30.16 9.28 -41.51
C SER A 63 29.73 7.90 -41.01
N SER A 64 29.93 7.62 -39.72
CA SER A 64 29.55 6.38 -39.06
C SER A 64 29.44 6.56 -37.55
N TRP A 65 28.77 5.63 -36.89
CA TRP A 65 28.70 5.57 -35.44
C TRP A 65 28.76 4.12 -34.95
N THR A 66 29.45 3.94 -33.83
CA THR A 66 29.54 2.69 -33.08
C THR A 66 29.31 3.02 -31.61
N VAL A 67 28.29 2.40 -31.01
CA VAL A 67 27.98 2.53 -29.57
C VAL A 67 28.43 1.24 -28.88
N GLU A 68 29.24 1.37 -27.86
CA GLU A 68 29.70 0.28 -27.01
C GLU A 68 29.20 0.49 -25.59
N TRP A 69 28.83 -0.58 -24.88
CA TRP A 69 28.45 -0.51 -23.47
C TRP A 69 28.64 -1.87 -22.79
N ASP A 70 28.70 -1.86 -21.46
CA ASP A 70 28.73 -3.07 -20.64
C ASP A 70 27.40 -3.28 -19.92
N PHE A 71 26.94 -4.53 -19.85
CA PHE A 71 25.87 -4.96 -18.95
C PHE A 71 26.44 -5.78 -17.78
N PRO A 72 25.85 -5.72 -16.58
CA PRO A 72 26.25 -6.62 -15.50
C PRO A 72 25.92 -8.07 -15.86
N SER A 73 26.62 -9.02 -15.21
CA SER A 73 26.34 -10.45 -15.37
C SER A 73 24.86 -10.76 -15.11
N GLY A 74 24.23 -11.54 -16.00
CA GLY A 74 22.80 -11.85 -15.93
C GLY A 74 21.91 -10.87 -16.68
N THR A 75 22.47 -9.87 -17.36
CA THR A 75 21.76 -8.98 -18.28
C THR A 75 22.31 -9.11 -19.70
N SER A 76 21.44 -9.23 -20.70
CA SER A 76 21.84 -9.46 -22.11
C SER A 76 20.84 -8.91 -23.10
N VAL A 77 21.28 -8.53 -24.30
CA VAL A 77 20.39 -8.25 -25.44
C VAL A 77 19.95 -9.56 -26.08
N THR A 78 18.65 -9.71 -26.32
CA THR A 78 18.05 -10.90 -26.96
C THR A 78 17.72 -10.69 -28.43
N SER A 79 17.40 -9.46 -28.83
CA SER A 79 17.13 -9.09 -30.23
C SER A 79 17.32 -7.59 -30.42
N ALA A 80 17.81 -7.14 -31.58
CA ALA A 80 18.02 -5.72 -31.87
C ALA A 80 17.52 -5.35 -33.28
N TRP A 81 17.21 -4.06 -33.48
CA TRP A 81 16.84 -3.47 -34.77
C TRP A 81 17.60 -2.16 -34.99
N ASP A 82 17.68 -1.72 -36.25
CA ASP A 82 18.34 -0.49 -36.70
C ASP A 82 19.84 -0.35 -36.38
N ALA A 83 20.48 -1.39 -35.84
CA ALA A 83 21.93 -1.53 -35.67
C ALA A 83 22.36 -2.99 -35.82
N ASP A 84 23.64 -3.22 -36.14
CA ASP A 84 24.28 -4.52 -35.99
C ASP A 84 24.83 -4.63 -34.57
N VAL A 85 24.16 -5.40 -33.72
CA VAL A 85 24.51 -5.57 -32.30
C VAL A 85 25.21 -6.91 -32.09
N THR A 86 26.40 -6.86 -31.49
CA THR A 86 27.23 -8.03 -31.15
C THR A 86 27.69 -7.93 -29.70
N SER A 87 28.15 -9.04 -29.12
CA SER A 87 28.69 -9.06 -27.77
C SER A 87 29.91 -9.97 -27.61
N SER A 88 30.71 -9.64 -26.60
CA SER A 88 31.77 -10.46 -26.06
C SER A 88 31.62 -10.50 -24.53
N GLY A 89 30.94 -11.52 -24.03
CA GLY A 89 30.59 -11.61 -22.61
C GLY A 89 29.59 -10.53 -22.20
N THR A 90 29.99 -9.69 -21.25
CA THR A 90 29.19 -8.55 -20.75
C THR A 90 29.29 -7.29 -21.62
N HIS A 91 30.24 -7.25 -22.56
CA HIS A 91 30.49 -6.11 -23.44
C HIS A 91 29.66 -6.21 -24.72
N TRP A 92 28.99 -5.13 -25.09
CA TRP A 92 28.09 -5.03 -26.24
C TRP A 92 28.55 -3.92 -27.18
N THR A 93 28.45 -4.18 -28.48
CA THR A 93 28.82 -3.23 -29.54
C THR A 93 27.68 -3.17 -30.56
N ALA A 94 27.17 -1.97 -30.82
CA ALA A 94 26.17 -1.67 -31.84
C ALA A 94 26.79 -0.78 -32.91
N LYS A 95 26.84 -1.27 -34.15
CA LYS A 95 27.33 -0.52 -35.30
C LYS A 95 26.18 -0.10 -36.22
N ASN A 96 26.30 1.08 -36.82
CA ASN A 96 25.32 1.57 -37.78
C ASN A 96 25.11 0.60 -38.96
N LYS A 97 23.88 0.57 -39.48
CA LYS A 97 23.55 -0.04 -40.77
C LYS A 97 24.06 0.85 -41.91
N SER A 98 24.10 0.30 -43.13
CA SER A 98 24.52 1.03 -44.33
C SER A 98 23.69 2.29 -44.63
N TRP A 99 22.45 2.34 -44.16
CA TRP A 99 21.50 3.42 -44.45
C TRP A 99 21.38 4.49 -43.34
N ASN A 100 22.00 4.29 -42.17
CA ASN A 100 21.86 5.22 -41.03
C ASN A 100 23.17 5.66 -40.36
N GLY A 101 24.32 5.44 -41.00
CA GLY A 101 25.63 5.86 -40.48
C GLY A 101 25.88 7.37 -40.56
N THR A 102 25.42 8.02 -41.62
CA THR A 102 25.69 9.44 -41.87
C THR A 102 24.74 10.34 -41.08
N LEU A 103 25.27 11.20 -40.20
CA LEU A 103 24.50 12.18 -39.43
C LEU A 103 25.02 13.59 -39.69
N ALA A 104 24.18 14.45 -40.27
CA ALA A 104 24.46 15.88 -40.38
C ALA A 104 24.54 16.55 -38.99
N PRO A 105 25.18 17.73 -38.85
CA PRO A 105 25.16 18.52 -37.63
C PRO A 105 23.75 18.66 -37.05
N GLY A 106 23.57 18.31 -35.78
CA GLY A 106 22.28 18.34 -35.07
C GLY A 106 21.35 17.15 -35.34
N ALA A 107 21.64 16.29 -36.31
CA ALA A 107 20.82 15.12 -36.63
C ALA A 107 20.91 14.03 -35.54
N THR A 108 19.86 13.23 -35.44
CA THR A 108 19.77 12.09 -34.52
C THR A 108 19.39 10.82 -35.25
N VAL A 109 19.83 9.69 -34.71
CA VAL A 109 19.37 8.35 -35.07
C VAL A 109 19.19 7.54 -33.80
N SER A 110 18.24 6.63 -33.79
CA SER A 110 18.07 5.68 -32.70
C SER A 110 18.15 4.26 -33.22
N PHE A 111 18.59 3.36 -32.33
CA PHE A 111 18.40 1.92 -32.49
C PHE A 111 17.81 1.35 -31.20
N GLY A 112 17.13 0.21 -31.30
CA GLY A 112 16.48 -0.41 -30.16
C GLY A 112 16.77 -1.89 -30.06
N PHE A 113 16.48 -2.45 -28.90
CA PHE A 113 16.66 -3.86 -28.61
C PHE A 113 15.77 -4.34 -27.47
N ASN A 114 15.47 -5.64 -27.45
CA ASN A 114 14.92 -6.32 -26.28
C ASN A 114 16.06 -6.92 -25.46
N GLY A 115 15.96 -6.82 -24.14
CA GLY A 115 16.91 -7.37 -23.19
C GLY A 115 16.26 -8.30 -22.17
N ALA A 116 17.06 -9.23 -21.64
CA ALA A 116 16.72 -10.06 -20.49
C ALA A 116 17.57 -9.62 -19.28
N GLY A 117 17.02 -9.76 -18.06
CA GLY A 117 17.65 -9.29 -16.83
C GLY A 117 17.29 -7.84 -16.49
N SER A 118 17.77 -7.33 -15.34
CA SER A 118 17.40 -6.02 -14.79
C SER A 118 18.51 -4.97 -14.82
N GLY A 119 19.70 -5.32 -15.33
CA GLY A 119 20.87 -4.45 -15.34
C GLY A 119 20.74 -3.25 -16.28
N SER A 120 21.46 -2.18 -15.95
CA SER A 120 21.59 -0.97 -16.77
C SER A 120 22.93 -0.95 -17.50
N PRO A 121 23.02 -0.31 -18.69
CA PRO A 121 24.28 -0.19 -19.41
C PRO A 121 25.26 0.73 -18.67
N ALA A 122 26.54 0.39 -18.74
CA ALA A 122 27.65 1.17 -18.18
C ALA A 122 28.77 1.34 -19.22
N ASN A 123 29.76 2.18 -18.90
CA ASN A 123 30.99 2.38 -19.70
C ASN A 123 30.70 2.70 -21.17
N CYS A 124 29.66 3.51 -21.42
CA CYS A 124 29.22 3.77 -22.77
C CYS A 124 30.29 4.52 -23.56
N LYS A 125 30.65 3.98 -24.73
CA LYS A 125 31.50 4.68 -25.70
C LYS A 125 30.78 4.90 -27.01
N LEU A 126 30.97 6.08 -27.59
CA LEU A 126 30.54 6.43 -28.94
C LEU A 126 31.78 6.71 -29.78
N ASN A 127 32.03 5.87 -30.79
CA ASN A 127 33.23 5.92 -31.63
C ASN A 127 34.53 5.97 -30.80
N GLY A 128 34.58 5.21 -29.71
CA GLY A 128 35.71 5.15 -28.77
C GLY A 128 35.79 6.28 -27.73
N GLY A 129 35.03 7.38 -27.89
CA GLY A 129 34.92 8.46 -26.90
C GLY A 129 33.75 8.26 -25.92
N SER A 130 33.64 9.10 -24.88
CA SER A 130 32.51 9.05 -23.94
C SER A 130 31.18 9.30 -24.67
N CYS A 131 30.14 8.54 -24.37
CA CYS A 131 28.81 8.77 -24.92
C CYS A 131 28.19 10.14 -24.55
N ASP A 132 28.74 10.85 -23.57
CA ASP A 132 28.30 12.20 -23.24
C ASP A 132 29.02 13.30 -24.04
N GLY A 133 29.95 12.93 -24.94
CA GLY A 133 30.74 13.88 -25.73
C GLY A 133 31.98 14.43 -25.01
N GLY A 134 32.41 13.77 -23.93
CA GLY A 134 33.63 14.12 -23.19
C GLY A 134 34.91 13.83 -23.98
N THR A 135 35.95 14.63 -23.73
CA THR A 135 37.28 14.42 -24.33
C THR A 135 37.95 13.19 -23.72
N THR A 136 38.51 12.31 -24.54
CA THR A 136 39.37 11.24 -24.02
C THR A 136 40.77 11.82 -23.76
N GLU A 137 41.09 12.10 -22.50
CA GLU A 137 42.46 12.41 -22.07
C GLU A 137 43.26 11.09 -22.02
N PRO A 138 44.38 10.97 -22.76
CA PRO A 138 45.19 9.75 -22.72
C PRO A 138 45.71 9.44 -21.31
N GLY A 139 45.20 8.36 -20.71
CA GLY A 139 45.60 7.91 -19.37
C GLY A 139 44.65 8.33 -18.23
N ASP A 140 43.47 8.88 -18.55
CA ASP A 140 42.39 9.17 -17.59
C ASP A 140 41.34 8.03 -17.61
N SER A 141 40.96 7.50 -16.44
CA SER A 141 39.98 6.42 -16.31
C SER A 141 38.63 6.97 -15.87
N ALA A 142 37.55 6.44 -16.42
CA ALA A 142 36.21 6.84 -15.98
C ALA A 142 35.99 6.55 -14.48
N PRO A 143 35.16 7.35 -13.78
CA PRO A 143 34.97 7.22 -12.34
C PRO A 143 34.25 5.92 -11.97
N SER A 144 34.41 5.49 -10.72
CA SER A 144 33.65 4.37 -10.17
C SER A 144 32.16 4.68 -10.04
N ALA A 145 31.33 3.65 -9.83
CA ALA A 145 29.95 3.87 -9.40
C ALA A 145 29.92 4.58 -8.04
N PRO A 146 29.04 5.57 -7.82
CA PRO A 146 28.72 6.07 -6.49
C PRO A 146 28.07 4.97 -5.63
N GLY A 147 28.02 5.18 -4.31
CA GLY A 147 27.22 4.32 -3.42
C GLY A 147 25.74 4.36 -3.77
N THR A 148 25.01 3.27 -3.48
CA THR A 148 23.54 3.25 -3.59
C THR A 148 22.94 4.39 -2.75
N PRO A 149 22.10 5.26 -3.32
CA PRO A 149 21.54 6.37 -2.58
C PRO A 149 20.63 5.88 -1.45
N SER A 150 20.77 6.52 -0.30
CA SER A 150 19.82 6.45 0.81
C SER A 150 18.78 7.56 0.66
N ALA A 151 17.56 7.29 1.10
CA ALA A 151 16.44 8.24 1.04
C ALA A 151 15.99 8.62 2.46
N SER A 152 15.75 9.91 2.69
CA SER A 152 15.22 10.51 3.93
C SER A 152 14.26 11.65 3.60
N ASP A 153 13.62 12.23 4.62
CA ASP A 153 12.74 13.39 4.50
C ASP A 153 11.69 13.25 3.37
N ILE A 154 11.12 12.05 3.24
CA ILE A 154 10.15 11.75 2.19
C ILE A 154 8.82 12.41 2.56
N THR A 155 8.32 13.27 1.67
CA THR A 155 7.02 13.92 1.80
C THR A 155 6.10 13.49 0.65
N ASN A 156 4.94 14.11 0.53
CA ASN A 156 4.02 13.86 -0.58
C ASN A 156 4.47 14.43 -1.91
N THR A 157 5.50 15.26 -1.91
CA THR A 157 5.97 15.96 -3.11
C THR A 157 7.49 16.05 -3.17
N SER A 158 8.22 15.38 -2.27
CA SER A 158 9.69 15.44 -2.25
C SER A 158 10.36 14.25 -1.58
N VAL A 159 11.65 14.07 -1.87
CA VAL A 159 12.56 13.15 -1.17
C VAL A 159 13.96 13.77 -1.09
N LYS A 160 14.68 13.53 0.00
CA LYS A 160 16.11 13.81 0.11
C LYS A 160 16.92 12.54 -0.12
N LEU A 161 17.89 12.63 -1.01
CA LEU A 161 18.83 11.56 -1.36
C LEU A 161 20.23 11.90 -0.82
N SER A 162 20.95 10.88 -0.36
CA SER A 162 22.36 11.00 0.03
C SER A 162 23.11 9.71 -0.30
N TRP A 163 24.33 9.80 -0.82
CA TRP A 163 25.13 8.66 -1.26
C TRP A 163 26.60 8.79 -0.85
N SER A 164 27.34 7.68 -0.95
CA SER A 164 28.80 7.71 -0.82
C SER A 164 29.45 8.15 -2.13
N ALA A 165 30.51 8.94 -2.05
CA ALA A 165 31.23 9.45 -3.23
C ALA A 165 31.82 8.32 -4.09
N ALA A 166 31.90 8.55 -5.39
CA ALA A 166 32.69 7.74 -6.30
C ALA A 166 34.19 8.06 -6.16
N THR A 167 35.05 7.17 -6.67
CA THR A 167 36.50 7.37 -6.79
C THR A 167 36.89 7.51 -8.25
N ASP A 168 37.92 8.31 -8.51
CA ASP A 168 38.44 8.61 -9.84
C ASP A 168 39.94 8.95 -9.72
N ASP A 169 40.75 8.71 -10.76
CA ASP A 169 42.20 8.98 -10.71
C ASP A 169 42.57 10.45 -10.96
N LYS A 170 41.68 11.24 -11.58
CA LYS A 170 41.85 12.69 -11.81
C LYS A 170 40.85 13.55 -11.04
N GLY A 171 39.80 12.94 -10.51
CA GLY A 171 38.84 13.54 -9.59
C GLY A 171 37.43 13.60 -10.15
N VAL A 172 36.44 13.48 -9.27
CA VAL A 172 35.03 13.57 -9.62
C VAL A 172 34.61 15.05 -9.72
N LYS A 173 34.11 15.46 -10.89
CA LYS A 173 33.59 16.80 -11.19
C LYS A 173 32.17 17.01 -10.64
N ASN A 174 31.25 16.08 -10.90
CA ASN A 174 29.86 16.15 -10.46
C ASN A 174 29.16 14.77 -10.49
N TYR A 175 27.90 14.77 -10.06
CA TYR A 175 27.00 13.62 -10.04
C TYR A 175 25.71 13.93 -10.80
N ASP A 176 25.35 13.07 -11.74
CA ASP A 176 24.06 13.07 -12.41
C ASP A 176 23.09 12.21 -11.58
N VAL A 177 21.96 12.80 -11.13
CA VAL A 177 20.89 12.11 -10.41
C VAL A 177 19.81 11.72 -11.41
N LEU A 178 19.48 10.43 -11.45
CA LEU A 178 18.50 9.88 -12.36
C LEU A 178 17.27 9.40 -11.59
N ARG A 179 16.08 9.81 -12.04
CA ARG A 179 14.78 9.34 -11.58
C ARG A 179 14.13 8.55 -12.70
N ASP A 180 13.83 7.28 -12.46
CA ASP A 180 13.26 6.34 -13.43
C ASP A 180 14.08 6.26 -14.73
N GLY A 181 15.41 6.36 -14.59
CA GLY A 181 16.37 6.35 -15.70
C GLY A 181 16.54 7.69 -16.42
N ALA A 182 15.73 8.71 -16.12
CA ALA A 182 15.89 10.05 -16.68
C ALA A 182 16.71 10.94 -15.75
N LYS A 183 17.69 11.67 -16.28
CA LYS A 183 18.43 12.66 -15.50
C LYS A 183 17.52 13.80 -15.06
N VAL A 184 17.40 14.01 -13.75
CA VAL A 184 16.61 15.09 -13.14
C VAL A 184 17.47 16.22 -12.59
N ALA A 185 18.73 15.96 -12.26
CA ALA A 185 19.66 16.98 -11.78
C ALA A 185 21.13 16.60 -12.01
N THR A 186 22.00 17.61 -11.98
CA THR A 186 23.45 17.46 -11.86
C THR A 186 23.91 18.25 -10.63
N VAL A 187 24.61 17.59 -9.71
CA VAL A 187 25.03 18.18 -8.42
C VAL A 187 26.52 17.95 -8.16
N THR A 188 27.18 18.87 -7.46
CA THR A 188 28.59 18.74 -7.06
C THR A 188 28.77 18.14 -5.67
N THR A 189 27.66 17.93 -4.93
CA THR A 189 27.67 17.31 -3.59
C THR A 189 27.13 15.88 -3.65
N THR A 190 27.31 15.12 -2.57
CA THR A 190 26.77 13.75 -2.45
C THR A 190 25.37 13.69 -1.86
N SER A 191 24.57 14.75 -2.07
CA SER A 191 23.17 14.83 -1.66
C SER A 191 22.33 15.62 -2.65
N TYR A 192 21.04 15.32 -2.75
CA TYR A 192 20.10 16.05 -3.58
C TYR A 192 18.68 15.92 -3.01
N SER A 193 17.93 17.03 -2.99
CA SER A 193 16.50 17.02 -2.66
C SER A 193 15.68 17.16 -3.93
N ASP A 194 14.97 16.09 -4.28
CA ASP A 194 14.07 16.09 -5.42
C ASP A 194 12.68 16.56 -4.97
N THR A 195 12.09 17.50 -5.71
CA THR A 195 10.82 18.17 -5.35
C THR A 195 9.85 18.19 -6.53
N GLY A 196 8.58 18.47 -6.28
CA GLY A 196 7.53 18.44 -7.31
C GLY A 196 7.11 17.01 -7.70
N LEU A 197 7.34 16.04 -6.81
CA LEU A 197 6.89 14.67 -6.99
C LEU A 197 5.36 14.57 -6.83
N THR A 198 4.79 13.51 -7.39
CA THR A 198 3.37 13.19 -7.20
C THR A 198 3.21 12.38 -5.92
N ALA A 199 2.18 12.66 -5.14
CA ALA A 199 1.86 11.93 -3.90
C ALA A 199 1.53 10.46 -4.20
N GLY A 200 1.99 9.52 -3.38
CA GLY A 200 1.64 8.10 -3.44
C GLY A 200 2.16 7.42 -4.69
N THR A 201 3.32 7.88 -5.17
CA THR A 201 3.94 7.43 -6.41
C THR A 201 5.30 6.82 -6.11
N ASP A 202 5.57 5.67 -6.73
CA ASP A 202 6.86 5.00 -6.66
C ASP A 202 7.83 5.60 -7.67
N TYR A 203 9.04 5.85 -7.21
CA TYR A 203 10.16 6.36 -7.99
C TYR A 203 11.40 5.50 -7.73
N SER A 204 12.22 5.32 -8.75
CA SER A 204 13.52 4.68 -8.64
C SER A 204 14.64 5.68 -8.88
N TYR A 205 15.56 5.80 -7.92
CA TYR A 205 16.69 6.71 -8.00
C TYR A 205 18.02 5.97 -8.16
N THR A 206 18.84 6.43 -9.10
CA THR A 206 20.24 6.05 -9.28
C THR A 206 21.10 7.30 -9.43
N VAL A 207 22.42 7.17 -9.21
CA VAL A 207 23.36 8.28 -9.32
C VAL A 207 24.56 7.84 -10.16
N GLN A 208 25.05 8.71 -11.04
CA GLN A 208 26.21 8.48 -11.89
C GLN A 208 27.26 9.55 -11.63
N ALA A 209 28.54 9.17 -11.50
CA ALA A 209 29.64 10.12 -11.35
C ALA A 209 30.19 10.54 -12.72
N ARG A 210 30.69 11.78 -12.79
CA ARG A 210 31.44 12.33 -13.91
C ARG A 210 32.78 12.88 -13.44
N ASP A 211 33.84 12.58 -14.16
CA ASP A 211 35.20 13.06 -13.87
C ASP A 211 35.48 14.45 -14.48
N THR A 212 36.72 14.93 -14.32
CA THR A 212 37.18 16.20 -14.88
C THR A 212 37.37 16.22 -16.40
N ALA A 213 37.49 15.06 -17.05
CA ALA A 213 37.55 14.89 -18.50
C ALA A 213 36.17 14.67 -19.15
N ASP A 214 35.10 14.80 -18.35
CA ASP A 214 33.70 14.59 -18.75
C ASP A 214 33.35 13.14 -19.15
N GLN A 215 34.12 12.16 -18.67
CA GLN A 215 33.78 10.73 -18.77
C GLN A 215 32.82 10.35 -17.62
N THR A 216 31.90 9.42 -17.91
CA THR A 216 30.94 8.92 -16.92
C THR A 216 31.20 7.48 -16.54
N GLY A 217 31.10 7.22 -15.24
CA GLY A 217 31.22 5.88 -14.67
C GLY A 217 29.92 5.07 -14.77
N PRO A 218 29.91 3.84 -14.23
CA PRO A 218 28.67 3.08 -14.04
C PRO A 218 27.69 3.82 -13.10
N VAL A 219 26.38 3.58 -13.29
CA VAL A 219 25.36 4.05 -12.33
C VAL A 219 25.44 3.26 -11.01
N SER A 220 25.06 3.89 -9.91
CA SER A 220 24.92 3.23 -8.61
C SER A 220 23.79 2.20 -8.59
N GLY A 221 23.73 1.38 -7.54
CA GLY A 221 22.55 0.54 -7.30
C GLY A 221 21.29 1.39 -7.10
N ALA A 222 20.13 0.87 -7.52
CA ALA A 222 18.88 1.61 -7.47
C ALA A 222 18.29 1.70 -6.05
N ARG A 223 17.66 2.84 -5.74
CA ARG A 223 16.86 3.04 -4.53
C ARG A 223 15.41 3.30 -4.89
N ALA A 224 14.53 2.39 -4.50
CA ALA A 224 13.09 2.61 -4.54
C ALA A 224 12.66 3.60 -3.44
N VAL A 225 11.79 4.52 -3.79
CA VAL A 225 11.19 5.54 -2.91
C VAL A 225 9.71 5.68 -3.26
N ARG A 226 8.84 5.73 -2.25
CA ARG A 226 7.42 6.03 -2.41
C ARG A 226 7.08 7.31 -1.66
N THR A 227 6.53 8.31 -2.33
CA THR A 227 6.10 9.58 -1.70
C THR A 227 4.93 9.34 -0.74
N THR A 228 4.89 10.08 0.37
CA THR A 228 3.84 9.94 1.39
C THR A 228 2.52 10.57 0.92
N GLY A 229 1.36 10.22 1.49
CA GLY A 229 0.07 10.74 1.02
C GLY A 229 -0.24 10.25 -0.40
N GLY A 230 -1.50 10.20 -0.79
CA GLY A 230 -1.94 9.34 -1.90
C GLY A 230 -2.47 8.04 -1.33
N THR A 231 -3.71 7.75 -1.68
CA THR A 231 -4.52 6.69 -1.06
C THR A 231 -4.48 5.39 -1.86
N THR A 232 -3.67 5.33 -2.92
CA THR A 232 -3.42 4.14 -3.72
C THR A 232 -2.28 3.29 -3.16
N ASP A 233 -2.29 3.06 -1.84
CA ASP A 233 -2.02 1.71 -1.38
C ASP A 233 -3.38 1.08 -1.06
N PRO A 234 -4.04 0.42 -2.03
CA PRO A 234 -4.68 -0.83 -1.64
C PRO A 234 -3.62 -1.62 -0.85
N PRO A 235 -3.99 -2.38 0.20
CA PRO A 235 -3.06 -3.33 0.82
C PRO A 235 -2.30 -4.03 -0.31
N PRO A 236 -0.98 -4.26 -0.20
CA PRO A 236 -0.23 -5.01 -1.21
C PRO A 236 -1.13 -6.16 -1.64
N THR A 237 -1.46 -6.21 -2.92
CA THR A 237 -2.51 -7.11 -3.44
C THR A 237 -2.17 -8.54 -3.00
N GLY A 238 -2.76 -8.99 -1.89
CA GLY A 238 -2.26 -10.13 -1.11
C GLY A 238 -2.57 -10.10 0.40
N ASP A 239 -2.53 -8.93 1.06
CA ASP A 239 -2.69 -8.85 2.52
C ASP A 239 -4.17 -8.77 2.96
N LYS A 240 -4.52 -9.54 3.99
CA LYS A 240 -5.86 -9.55 4.58
C LYS A 240 -6.12 -8.30 5.42
N VAL A 241 -7.34 -7.76 5.36
CA VAL A 241 -7.77 -6.66 6.23
C VAL A 241 -7.82 -7.15 7.69
N LYS A 242 -7.23 -6.36 8.59
CA LYS A 242 -7.19 -6.55 10.04
C LYS A 242 -7.62 -5.23 10.66
N LEU A 243 -8.93 -5.07 10.85
CA LEU A 243 -9.55 -3.80 11.23
C LEU A 243 -10.02 -3.83 12.69
N GLY A 244 -9.72 -2.80 13.46
CA GLY A 244 -10.25 -2.66 14.83
C GLY A 244 -11.05 -1.38 15.03
N TYR A 245 -12.08 -1.44 15.86
CA TYR A 245 -12.84 -0.26 16.28
C TYR A 245 -12.21 0.41 17.51
N PHE A 246 -11.91 1.71 17.39
CA PHE A 246 -11.49 2.59 18.48
C PHE A 246 -12.65 3.52 18.84
N THR A 247 -13.18 3.39 20.05
CA THR A 247 -14.31 4.21 20.52
C THR A 247 -13.86 5.56 21.06
N GLU A 248 -14.54 6.62 20.63
CA GLU A 248 -14.39 8.02 21.04
C GLU A 248 -14.47 8.16 22.56
N TRP A 249 -15.50 7.57 23.18
CA TRP A 249 -15.71 7.60 24.63
C TRP A 249 -14.77 6.67 25.41
N GLY A 250 -13.95 5.87 24.73
CA GLY A 250 -13.01 4.94 25.36
C GLY A 250 -11.98 5.65 26.25
N VAL A 251 -11.74 6.93 26.01
CA VAL A 251 -10.79 7.76 26.77
C VAL A 251 -11.29 8.17 28.17
N TYR A 252 -12.55 7.89 28.50
CA TYR A 252 -13.14 8.22 29.80
C TYR A 252 -13.12 7.03 30.76
N GLY A 253 -14.27 6.42 31.06
CA GLY A 253 -14.37 5.34 32.05
C GLY A 253 -13.58 4.07 31.69
N ARG A 254 -13.32 3.85 30.40
CA ARG A 254 -12.44 2.77 29.93
C ARG A 254 -10.96 3.11 30.06
N ASN A 255 -10.62 4.40 30.13
CA ASN A 255 -9.25 4.92 30.17
C ASN A 255 -8.35 4.29 29.10
N TYR A 256 -8.90 4.09 27.90
CA TYR A 256 -8.22 3.50 26.75
C TYR A 256 -7.95 4.58 25.70
N HIS A 257 -6.68 4.83 25.47
CA HIS A 257 -6.16 5.87 24.59
C HIS A 257 -5.51 5.27 23.34
N VAL A 258 -5.35 6.06 22.28
CA VAL A 258 -4.67 5.62 21.05
C VAL A 258 -3.26 5.09 21.34
N LYS A 259 -2.55 5.65 22.34
CA LYS A 259 -1.26 5.15 22.81
C LYS A 259 -1.29 3.67 23.22
N ASN A 260 -2.42 3.17 23.73
CA ASN A 260 -2.54 1.77 24.12
C ASN A 260 -2.40 0.82 22.93
N LEU A 261 -2.71 1.25 21.71
CA LEU A 261 -2.42 0.48 20.48
C LEU A 261 -0.92 0.28 20.28
N VAL A 262 -0.10 1.27 20.66
CA VAL A 262 1.36 1.21 20.59
C VAL A 262 1.92 0.34 21.70
N THR A 263 1.51 0.58 22.96
CA THR A 263 2.09 -0.12 24.11
C THR A 263 1.68 -1.59 24.17
N SER A 264 0.51 -1.95 23.63
CA SER A 264 0.11 -3.35 23.47
C SER A 264 0.78 -4.06 22.29
N GLY A 265 1.45 -3.33 21.41
CA GLY A 265 1.98 -3.85 20.14
C GLY A 265 0.92 -4.11 19.07
N SER A 266 -0.35 -3.78 19.33
CA SER A 266 -1.47 -3.96 18.38
C SER A 266 -1.30 -3.16 17.09
N ALA A 267 -0.75 -1.95 17.15
CA ALA A 267 -0.56 -1.07 15.99
C ALA A 267 0.28 -1.73 14.87
N SER A 268 1.28 -2.53 15.22
CA SER A 268 2.11 -3.26 14.24
C SER A 268 1.41 -4.46 13.57
N LYS A 269 0.26 -4.88 14.10
CA LYS A 269 -0.43 -6.13 13.74
C LYS A 269 -1.73 -5.90 12.97
N ILE A 270 -2.23 -4.66 12.96
CA ILE A 270 -3.46 -4.25 12.27
C ILE A 270 -3.13 -3.52 10.97
N THR A 271 -4.12 -3.46 10.08
CA THR A 271 -4.05 -2.67 8.85
C THR A 271 -4.98 -1.46 8.87
N HIS A 272 -6.11 -1.55 9.57
CA HIS A 272 -7.13 -0.50 9.58
C HIS A 272 -7.65 -0.20 10.98
N ILE A 273 -8.09 1.04 11.18
CA ILE A 273 -8.84 1.48 12.36
C ILE A 273 -10.14 2.13 11.89
N ASN A 274 -11.26 1.73 12.48
CA ASN A 274 -12.48 2.53 12.46
C ASN A 274 -12.53 3.37 13.74
N TYR A 275 -12.52 4.70 13.59
CA TYR A 275 -12.77 5.61 14.70
C TYR A 275 -14.28 5.76 14.87
N ALA A 276 -14.80 5.39 16.04
CA ALA A 276 -16.22 5.20 16.31
C ALA A 276 -16.68 6.10 17.46
N PHE A 277 -17.72 6.92 17.36
CA PHE A 277 -18.54 7.14 16.17
C PHE A 277 -18.76 8.63 15.95
N GLY A 278 -18.79 9.00 14.68
CA GLY A 278 -19.46 10.21 14.26
C GLY A 278 -20.98 9.97 14.28
N ASN A 279 -21.75 11.03 14.45
CA ASN A 279 -23.20 10.95 14.57
C ASN A 279 -23.88 11.33 13.25
N VAL A 280 -25.01 10.70 12.95
CA VAL A 280 -25.90 11.10 11.87
C VAL A 280 -27.08 11.86 12.45
N LYS A 281 -27.08 13.19 12.33
CA LYS A 281 -28.14 14.09 12.82
C LYS A 281 -28.72 14.87 11.66
N ASN A 282 -30.05 14.93 11.58
CA ASN A 282 -30.76 15.68 10.53
C ASN A 282 -30.33 15.29 9.10
N GLY A 283 -30.05 14.01 8.88
CA GLY A 283 -29.54 13.49 7.61
C GLY A 283 -28.12 13.93 7.25
N GLN A 284 -27.29 14.34 8.23
CA GLN A 284 -25.92 14.81 8.02
C GLN A 284 -24.95 14.13 9.00
N CYS A 285 -23.72 13.92 8.54
CA CYS A 285 -22.61 13.50 9.40
C CYS A 285 -22.15 14.67 10.30
N THR A 286 -21.89 14.38 11.57
CA THR A 286 -21.44 15.35 12.58
C THR A 286 -20.43 14.71 13.53
N VAL A 287 -19.52 15.52 14.07
CA VAL A 287 -18.69 15.11 15.22
C VAL A 287 -19.56 15.22 16.47
N ASP A 288 -19.61 14.17 17.30
CA ASP A 288 -20.51 14.15 18.46
C ASP A 288 -19.82 14.69 19.72
N ASP A 289 -18.86 13.97 20.29
CA ASP A 289 -18.06 14.46 21.41
C ASP A 289 -16.81 15.18 20.91
N THR A 290 -16.95 16.48 20.65
CA THR A 290 -15.85 17.33 20.19
C THR A 290 -14.70 17.39 21.18
N TYR A 291 -14.98 17.20 22.48
CA TYR A 291 -13.94 17.20 23.50
C TYR A 291 -13.03 15.99 23.36
N ALA A 292 -13.59 14.78 23.32
CA ALA A 292 -12.80 13.57 23.07
C ALA A 292 -12.14 13.60 21.68
N ALA A 293 -12.86 14.02 20.65
CA ALA A 293 -12.41 14.01 19.28
C ALA A 293 -11.17 14.90 19.06
N TYR A 294 -11.24 16.18 19.46
CA TYR A 294 -10.20 17.14 19.08
C TYR A 294 -9.80 18.19 20.12
N ASP A 295 -10.49 18.34 21.27
CA ASP A 295 -10.11 19.36 22.27
C ASP A 295 -9.32 18.82 23.47
N LYS A 296 -9.53 17.55 23.85
CA LYS A 296 -8.91 16.93 25.03
C LYS A 296 -7.40 16.95 24.94
N ALA A 297 -6.75 17.65 25.86
CA ALA A 297 -5.29 17.66 25.95
C ALA A 297 -4.75 16.33 26.50
N TYR A 298 -3.66 15.87 25.90
CA TYR A 298 -2.89 14.71 26.33
C TYR A 298 -1.57 15.14 26.97
N THR A 299 -1.23 14.53 28.10
CA THR A 299 0.11 14.63 28.68
C THR A 299 1.12 13.79 27.89
N ALA A 300 2.41 13.98 28.14
CA ALA A 300 3.48 13.22 27.49
C ALA A 300 3.35 11.70 27.71
N ASP A 301 2.95 11.28 28.91
CA ASP A 301 2.73 9.88 29.25
C ASP A 301 1.48 9.29 28.58
N GLN A 302 0.49 10.10 28.23
CA GLN A 302 -0.72 9.64 27.52
C GLN A 302 -0.59 9.70 25.99
N SER A 303 0.29 10.55 25.46
CA SER A 303 0.39 10.77 24.01
C SER A 303 1.17 9.69 23.26
N VAL A 304 0.82 9.48 22.01
CA VAL A 304 1.48 8.49 21.12
C VAL A 304 2.93 8.89 20.84
N SER A 305 3.19 10.17 20.64
CA SER A 305 4.53 10.72 20.38
C SER A 305 5.43 10.76 21.62
N GLY A 306 4.87 10.71 22.83
CA GLY A 306 5.60 10.97 24.06
C GLY A 306 5.77 12.46 24.39
N THR A 307 5.16 13.35 23.59
CA THR A 307 5.16 14.81 23.81
C THR A 307 3.77 15.26 24.29
N ALA A 308 3.72 16.12 25.30
CA ALA A 308 2.46 16.69 25.78
C ALA A 308 1.88 17.67 24.75
N ASP A 309 0.56 17.73 24.66
CA ASP A 309 -0.13 18.74 23.86
C ASP A 309 0.05 20.14 24.48
N THR A 310 0.18 21.17 23.66
CA THR A 310 0.17 22.57 24.10
C THR A 310 -1.24 23.16 24.05
N TRP A 311 -1.47 24.23 24.82
CA TRP A 311 -2.77 24.89 24.90
C TRP A 311 -3.15 25.60 23.60
N ASP A 312 -2.18 26.02 22.80
CA ASP A 312 -2.32 26.79 21.56
C ASP A 312 -2.27 25.95 20.29
N GLN A 313 -1.98 24.64 20.36
CA GLN A 313 -1.95 23.81 19.16
C GLN A 313 -3.35 23.63 18.54
N PRO A 314 -3.43 23.57 17.19
CA PRO A 314 -4.71 23.61 16.48
C PRO A 314 -5.52 22.30 16.55
N LEU A 315 -4.90 21.18 16.92
CA LEU A 315 -5.56 19.88 17.03
C LEU A 315 -5.06 19.12 18.27
N ARG A 316 -5.98 18.66 19.13
CA ARG A 316 -5.71 17.73 20.25
C ARG A 316 -6.62 16.51 20.13
N GLY A 317 -6.99 15.89 21.25
CA GLY A 317 -7.94 14.79 21.31
C GLY A 317 -7.49 13.56 20.54
N ASN A 318 -8.44 12.66 20.32
CA ASN A 318 -8.21 11.42 19.59
C ASN A 318 -7.66 11.67 18.18
N PHE A 319 -8.11 12.71 17.49
CA PHE A 319 -7.66 13.00 16.12
C PHE A 319 -6.17 13.34 16.07
N ASN A 320 -5.65 14.14 17.01
CA ASN A 320 -4.22 14.38 17.09
C ASN A 320 -3.45 13.09 17.43
N GLN A 321 -3.98 12.26 18.33
CA GLN A 321 -3.29 11.01 18.67
C GLN A 321 -3.31 10.00 17.51
N LEU A 322 -4.37 9.95 16.70
CA LEU A 322 -4.44 9.15 15.48
C LEU A 322 -3.49 9.67 14.40
N ARG A 323 -3.34 11.00 14.24
CA ARG A 323 -2.31 11.61 13.39
C ARG A 323 -0.91 11.14 13.80
N GLN A 324 -0.60 11.21 15.10
CA GLN A 324 0.68 10.75 15.64
C GLN A 324 0.87 9.22 15.45
N LEU A 325 -0.20 8.44 15.54
CA LEU A 325 -0.16 7.01 15.25
C LEU A 325 0.18 6.73 13.80
N LYS A 326 -0.45 7.42 12.83
CA LYS A 326 -0.13 7.29 11.40
C LYS A 326 1.32 7.67 11.10
N ALA A 327 1.83 8.73 11.73
CA ALA A 327 3.24 9.10 11.59
C ALA A 327 4.19 7.99 12.07
N LYS A 328 3.82 7.25 13.12
CA LYS A 328 4.61 6.13 13.66
C LYS A 328 4.39 4.81 12.91
N TYR A 329 3.21 4.61 12.34
CA TYR A 329 2.78 3.40 11.65
C TYR A 329 2.08 3.77 10.32
N PRO A 330 2.86 4.17 9.29
CA PRO A 330 2.31 4.72 8.05
C PRO A 330 1.51 3.71 7.22
N HIS A 331 1.61 2.41 7.54
CA HIS A 331 0.81 1.35 6.91
C HIS A 331 -0.64 1.31 7.40
N ILE A 332 -0.97 1.93 8.53
CA ILE A 332 -2.32 1.92 9.08
C ILE A 332 -3.18 2.93 8.34
N LYS A 333 -4.34 2.48 7.85
CA LYS A 333 -5.41 3.34 7.32
C LYS A 333 -6.48 3.57 8.38
N ILE A 334 -7.03 4.79 8.45
CA ILE A 334 -8.02 5.16 9.46
C ILE A 334 -9.28 5.64 8.76
N LEU A 335 -10.42 5.02 9.06
CA LEU A 335 -11.72 5.46 8.57
C LEU A 335 -12.50 6.08 9.72
N TYR A 336 -13.27 7.12 9.43
CA TYR A 336 -14.24 7.65 10.38
C TYR A 336 -15.56 6.89 10.20
N SER A 337 -15.98 6.15 11.23
CA SER A 337 -17.25 5.40 11.24
C SER A 337 -18.38 6.27 11.77
N PHE A 338 -19.48 6.36 11.01
CA PHE A 338 -20.67 7.12 11.37
C PHE A 338 -21.85 6.18 11.62
N GLY A 339 -22.54 6.38 12.74
CA GLY A 339 -23.69 5.57 13.15
C GLY A 339 -23.41 4.71 14.38
N GLY A 340 -23.53 3.40 14.21
CA GLY A 340 -23.62 2.42 15.29
C GLY A 340 -25.01 2.42 15.93
N TRP A 341 -25.18 1.58 16.94
CA TRP A 341 -26.46 1.34 17.60
C TRP A 341 -27.25 2.60 17.97
N THR A 342 -26.60 3.58 18.60
CA THR A 342 -27.27 4.79 19.13
C THR A 342 -27.46 5.88 18.07
N TYR A 343 -26.56 6.02 17.10
CA TYR A 343 -26.58 7.13 16.13
C TYR A 343 -27.17 6.74 14.76
N SER A 344 -27.76 5.55 14.66
CA SER A 344 -28.40 5.10 13.42
C SER A 344 -29.75 5.76 13.11
N GLY A 345 -30.38 6.44 14.08
CA GLY A 345 -31.71 7.05 13.90
C GLY A 345 -31.77 8.14 12.81
N GLY A 346 -30.64 8.78 12.48
CA GLY A 346 -30.59 9.81 11.44
C GLY A 346 -30.48 9.30 10.00
N PHE A 347 -30.20 8.01 9.78
CA PHE A 347 -29.99 7.49 8.42
C PHE A 347 -31.26 7.49 7.57
N GLY A 348 -32.45 7.35 8.17
CA GLY A 348 -33.70 7.45 7.42
C GLY A 348 -33.88 8.82 6.75
N GLN A 349 -33.43 9.89 7.42
CA GLN A 349 -33.38 11.24 6.82
C GLN A 349 -32.23 11.37 5.81
N ALA A 350 -31.06 10.79 6.11
CA ALA A 350 -29.93 10.78 5.19
C ALA A 350 -30.29 10.12 3.84
N ALA A 351 -31.08 9.04 3.88
CA ALA A 351 -31.53 8.32 2.70
C ALA A 351 -32.46 9.14 1.80
N GLN A 352 -33.16 10.15 2.33
CA GLN A 352 -34.01 11.05 1.54
C GLN A 352 -33.19 11.97 0.63
N ASN A 353 -31.93 12.26 1.00
CA ASN A 353 -31.01 13.04 0.18
C ASN A 353 -29.56 12.54 0.34
N ALA A 354 -29.29 11.38 -0.26
CA ALA A 354 -28.00 10.70 -0.17
C ALA A 354 -26.81 11.56 -0.63
N ALA A 355 -26.99 12.43 -1.63
CA ALA A 355 -25.94 13.31 -2.13
C ALA A 355 -25.57 14.39 -1.10
N ALA A 356 -26.56 15.03 -0.48
CA ALA A 356 -26.32 16.02 0.57
C ALA A 356 -25.69 15.36 1.82
N PHE A 357 -26.14 14.17 2.18
CA PHE A 357 -25.53 13.38 3.24
C PHE A 357 -24.05 13.10 2.94
N ALA A 358 -23.73 12.56 1.76
CA ALA A 358 -22.36 12.25 1.37
C ALA A 358 -21.43 13.47 1.44
N LYS A 359 -21.89 14.61 0.93
CA LYS A 359 -21.16 15.89 1.00
C LYS A 359 -20.92 16.36 2.44
N SER A 360 -21.91 16.20 3.32
CA SER A 360 -21.75 16.54 4.75
C SER A 360 -20.69 15.66 5.42
N CYS A 361 -20.66 14.37 5.10
CA CYS A 361 -19.68 13.44 5.65
C CYS A 361 -18.26 13.74 5.16
N LYS A 362 -18.11 14.03 3.85
CA LYS A 362 -16.81 14.43 3.31
C LYS A 362 -16.31 15.72 3.93
N SER A 363 -17.20 16.68 4.19
CA SER A 363 -16.84 17.93 4.87
C SER A 363 -16.32 17.71 6.30
N VAL A 364 -16.85 16.72 7.03
CA VAL A 364 -16.33 16.34 8.36
C VAL A 364 -14.99 15.61 8.25
N VAL A 365 -14.86 14.67 7.31
CA VAL A 365 -13.65 13.86 7.11
C VAL A 365 -12.47 14.72 6.63
N GLU A 366 -12.70 15.68 5.75
CA GLU A 366 -11.70 16.58 5.16
C GLU A 366 -11.62 17.95 5.85
N ASP A 367 -12.13 18.10 7.09
CA ASP A 367 -11.97 19.36 7.83
C ASP A 367 -10.48 19.74 7.87
N PRO A 368 -10.09 20.98 7.50
CA PRO A 368 -8.69 21.38 7.38
C PRO A 368 -7.85 21.16 8.65
N ARG A 369 -8.48 21.09 9.83
CA ARG A 369 -7.78 20.82 11.09
C ARG A 369 -7.24 19.39 11.17
N TRP A 370 -7.81 18.43 10.44
CA TRP A 370 -7.47 17.00 10.49
C TRP A 370 -7.60 16.27 9.14
N ALA A 371 -7.55 16.97 8.01
CA ALA A 371 -7.69 16.39 6.67
C ALA A 371 -6.64 15.30 6.34
N ASP A 372 -5.55 15.20 7.10
CA ASP A 372 -4.50 14.19 6.98
C ASP A 372 -4.76 12.91 7.83
N VAL A 373 -5.78 12.92 8.69
CA VAL A 373 -6.05 11.83 9.63
C VAL A 373 -6.76 10.66 8.96
N PHE A 374 -7.82 10.93 8.21
CA PHE A 374 -8.73 9.89 7.70
C PHE A 374 -8.45 9.52 6.24
N ASP A 375 -8.39 8.23 5.96
CA ASP A 375 -8.20 7.63 4.63
C ASP A 375 -9.53 7.15 4.02
N GLY A 376 -10.65 7.35 4.72
CA GLY A 376 -11.95 6.83 4.31
C GLY A 376 -13.08 7.11 5.28
N ILE A 377 -14.23 6.56 4.92
CA ILE A 377 -15.47 6.59 5.70
C ILE A 377 -16.03 5.18 5.85
N ASP A 378 -16.54 4.90 7.04
CA ASP A 378 -17.32 3.70 7.33
C ASP A 378 -18.76 4.10 7.71
N ILE A 379 -19.74 3.38 7.17
CA ILE A 379 -21.15 3.57 7.51
C ILE A 379 -21.64 2.39 8.32
N ASP A 380 -22.08 2.67 9.54
CA ASP A 380 -22.63 1.68 10.46
C ASP A 380 -24.12 1.99 10.70
N TRP A 381 -24.95 1.67 9.71
CA TRP A 381 -26.40 1.86 9.79
C TRP A 381 -27.05 0.61 10.36
N GLU A 382 -27.58 0.73 11.57
CA GLU A 382 -28.25 -0.34 12.31
C GLU A 382 -29.77 -0.08 12.48
N TYR A 383 -30.65 -0.54 11.57
CA TYR A 383 -30.35 -1.26 10.32
C TYR A 383 -31.21 -0.73 9.16
N PRO A 384 -30.70 -0.70 7.91
CA PRO A 384 -31.46 -0.21 6.76
C PRO A 384 -32.69 -1.08 6.51
N ASN A 385 -33.85 -0.44 6.39
CA ASN A 385 -35.15 -1.03 6.13
C ASN A 385 -35.55 -2.13 7.12
N ALA A 386 -35.03 -2.08 8.35
CA ALA A 386 -35.30 -3.02 9.42
C ALA A 386 -35.22 -2.33 10.80
N CYS A 387 -35.60 -3.05 11.85
CA CYS A 387 -35.50 -2.53 13.22
C CYS A 387 -34.13 -2.80 13.85
N GLY A 388 -33.49 -1.72 14.32
CA GLY A 388 -32.42 -1.72 15.32
C GLY A 388 -32.95 -1.12 16.62
N LEU A 389 -32.26 -0.10 17.16
CA LEU A 389 -32.80 0.71 18.26
C LEU A 389 -34.10 1.43 17.85
N THR A 390 -34.14 1.90 16.61
CA THR A 390 -35.35 2.40 15.94
C THR A 390 -35.57 1.64 14.64
N CYS A 391 -36.83 1.52 14.21
CA CYS A 391 -37.15 0.92 12.91
C CYS A 391 -36.94 1.92 11.77
N ASP A 392 -36.22 1.49 10.75
CA ASP A 392 -36.12 2.20 9.47
C ASP A 392 -37.11 1.63 8.46
N THR A 393 -37.67 2.51 7.63
CA THR A 393 -38.62 2.16 6.56
C THR A 393 -38.23 2.81 5.22
N SER A 394 -36.94 3.09 5.02
CA SER A 394 -36.44 3.81 3.83
C SER A 394 -36.54 2.98 2.54
N GLY A 395 -36.88 1.70 2.65
CA GLY A 395 -37.01 0.77 1.53
C GLY A 395 -35.69 0.07 1.18
N PRO A 396 -35.76 -1.08 0.48
CA PRO A 396 -34.60 -1.96 0.28
C PRO A 396 -33.48 -1.34 -0.56
N ALA A 397 -33.79 -0.35 -1.41
CA ALA A 397 -32.81 0.34 -2.25
C ALA A 397 -32.06 1.47 -1.52
N ALA A 398 -32.54 1.93 -0.36
CA ALA A 398 -32.01 3.12 0.32
C ALA A 398 -30.52 2.98 0.66
N PHE A 399 -30.13 1.83 1.19
CA PHE A 399 -28.74 1.55 1.53
C PHE A 399 -27.82 1.65 0.30
N LYS A 400 -28.20 1.01 -0.81
CA LYS A 400 -27.45 1.09 -2.07
C LYS A 400 -27.32 2.51 -2.59
N ASN A 401 -28.40 3.29 -2.56
CA ASN A 401 -28.39 4.67 -3.03
C ASN A 401 -27.44 5.54 -2.18
N LEU A 402 -27.46 5.35 -0.85
CA LEU A 402 -26.56 6.02 0.07
C LEU A 402 -25.09 5.66 -0.21
N MET A 403 -24.78 4.37 -0.40
CA MET A 403 -23.41 3.93 -0.72
C MET A 403 -22.93 4.45 -2.08
N SER A 404 -23.82 4.48 -3.08
CA SER A 404 -23.52 5.05 -4.40
C SER A 404 -23.19 6.54 -4.32
N ALA A 405 -23.94 7.31 -3.53
CA ALA A 405 -23.68 8.73 -3.34
C ALA A 405 -22.35 8.96 -2.61
N LEU A 406 -22.06 8.18 -1.56
CA LEU A 406 -20.78 8.23 -0.86
C LEU A 406 -19.62 7.93 -1.80
N ARG A 407 -19.67 6.84 -2.57
CA ARG A 407 -18.62 6.52 -3.55
C ARG A 407 -18.43 7.63 -4.58
N THR A 408 -19.51 8.26 -5.03
CA THR A 408 -19.45 9.38 -5.98
C THR A 408 -18.73 10.59 -5.38
N GLU A 409 -19.07 10.96 -4.14
CA GLU A 409 -18.51 12.12 -3.45
C GLU A 409 -17.05 11.90 -3.01
N PHE A 410 -16.76 10.73 -2.45
CA PHE A 410 -15.44 10.36 -1.94
C PHE A 410 -14.48 9.96 -3.07
N GLY A 411 -14.98 9.43 -4.19
CA GLY A 411 -14.18 9.03 -5.34
C GLY A 411 -13.44 7.70 -5.13
N PRO A 412 -12.57 7.31 -6.08
CA PRO A 412 -11.88 6.01 -6.06
C PRO A 412 -10.73 5.98 -5.05
N ASN A 413 -10.29 7.15 -4.58
CA ASN A 413 -9.12 7.30 -3.74
C ASN A 413 -9.45 7.01 -2.27
N TYR A 414 -10.65 7.32 -1.79
CA TYR A 414 -11.00 7.04 -0.40
C TYR A 414 -11.53 5.62 -0.23
N LEU A 415 -11.26 5.04 0.94
CA LEU A 415 -11.95 3.84 1.38
C LEU A 415 -13.39 4.19 1.74
N VAL A 416 -14.35 3.43 1.23
CA VAL A 416 -15.77 3.51 1.60
C VAL A 416 -16.20 2.11 2.02
N THR A 417 -16.49 1.95 3.31
CA THR A 417 -16.85 0.67 3.93
C THR A 417 -18.18 0.77 4.65
N ALA A 418 -18.74 -0.36 5.04
CA ALA A 418 -19.90 -0.38 5.91
C ALA A 418 -19.88 -1.55 6.87
N ALA A 419 -20.24 -1.30 8.14
CA ALA A 419 -20.66 -2.33 9.06
C ALA A 419 -22.11 -2.72 8.80
N ILE A 420 -22.36 -4.02 8.74
CA ILE A 420 -23.68 -4.55 8.39
C ILE A 420 -24.07 -5.70 9.31
N THR A 421 -25.38 -5.89 9.44
CA THR A 421 -25.98 -7.02 10.15
C THR A 421 -25.45 -8.38 9.66
N ALA A 422 -25.39 -9.33 10.57
CA ALA A 422 -25.10 -10.73 10.28
C ALA A 422 -26.33 -11.64 10.44
N ASP A 423 -27.54 -11.08 10.43
CA ASP A 423 -28.79 -11.86 10.47
C ASP A 423 -29.01 -12.63 9.16
N GLY A 424 -28.51 -13.87 9.13
CA GLY A 424 -28.65 -14.81 8.02
C GLY A 424 -29.97 -15.58 8.00
N SER A 425 -30.92 -15.27 8.89
CA SER A 425 -32.21 -15.97 8.94
C SER A 425 -33.05 -15.69 7.68
N SER A 426 -34.00 -16.58 7.38
CA SER A 426 -34.90 -16.39 6.24
C SER A 426 -35.83 -15.20 6.47
N GLY A 427 -35.76 -14.18 5.62
CA GLY A 427 -36.49 -12.93 5.82
C GLY A 427 -35.86 -12.02 6.89
N GLY A 428 -34.65 -12.34 7.34
CA GLY A 428 -33.89 -11.55 8.31
C GLY A 428 -33.35 -10.24 7.74
N LYS A 429 -32.59 -9.50 8.55
CA LYS A 429 -32.11 -8.15 8.19
C LYS A 429 -31.21 -8.12 6.94
N ILE A 430 -30.49 -9.20 6.61
CA ILE A 430 -29.75 -9.28 5.34
C ILE A 430 -30.69 -9.28 4.12
N ASP A 431 -31.92 -9.78 4.26
CA ASP A 431 -32.93 -9.75 3.19
C ASP A 431 -33.64 -8.40 3.05
N ALA A 432 -33.58 -7.54 4.07
CA ALA A 432 -34.30 -6.28 4.11
C ALA A 432 -33.72 -5.17 3.21
N ALA A 433 -32.45 -5.27 2.80
CA ALA A 433 -31.77 -4.25 2.00
C ALA A 433 -30.92 -4.85 0.85
N ASP A 434 -30.67 -4.06 -0.20
CA ASP A 434 -29.88 -4.45 -1.38
C ASP A 434 -28.36 -4.40 -1.12
N TYR A 435 -27.87 -5.25 -0.22
CA TYR A 435 -26.42 -5.39 0.04
C TYR A 435 -25.64 -5.91 -1.17
N GLY A 436 -26.27 -6.77 -2.00
CA GLY A 436 -25.66 -7.28 -3.23
C GLY A 436 -25.35 -6.14 -4.20
N GLY A 437 -26.34 -5.32 -4.52
CA GLY A 437 -26.20 -4.16 -5.39
C GLY A 437 -25.35 -3.04 -4.77
N ALA A 438 -25.39 -2.84 -3.45
CA ALA A 438 -24.55 -1.84 -2.77
C ALA A 438 -23.06 -2.21 -2.77
N SER A 439 -22.73 -3.51 -2.80
CA SER A 439 -21.34 -3.99 -2.68
C SER A 439 -20.39 -3.46 -3.77
N GLN A 440 -20.89 -3.00 -4.91
CA GLN A 440 -20.06 -2.43 -5.98
C GLN A 440 -19.48 -1.06 -5.61
N TYR A 441 -20.12 -0.33 -4.70
CA TYR A 441 -19.71 1.02 -4.27
C TYR A 441 -18.79 0.98 -3.05
N LEU A 442 -18.62 -0.18 -2.44
CA LEU A 442 -17.85 -0.36 -1.22
C LEU A 442 -16.55 -1.12 -1.48
N ASP A 443 -15.52 -0.81 -0.71
CA ASP A 443 -14.28 -1.59 -0.69
C ASP A 443 -14.54 -2.96 -0.05
N TRP A 444 -15.20 -2.97 1.11
CA TRP A 444 -15.67 -4.17 1.80
C TRP A 444 -16.80 -3.88 2.81
N TYR A 445 -17.38 -4.96 3.35
CA TYR A 445 -18.29 -4.99 4.47
C TYR A 445 -17.61 -5.53 5.74
N ASN A 446 -17.86 -4.87 6.86
CA ASN A 446 -17.59 -5.37 8.20
C ASN A 446 -18.86 -6.14 8.67
N VAL A 447 -18.92 -7.47 8.46
CA VAL A 447 -20.11 -8.26 8.81
C VAL A 447 -20.11 -8.55 10.31
N MET A 448 -21.03 -7.95 11.07
CA MET A 448 -21.09 -8.03 12.54
C MET A 448 -21.52 -9.41 13.04
N THR A 449 -20.66 -10.42 12.84
CA THR A 449 -20.90 -11.84 13.16
C THR A 449 -20.71 -12.16 14.66
N TYR A 450 -21.25 -11.27 15.49
CA TYR A 450 -21.33 -11.35 16.94
C TYR A 450 -22.71 -10.82 17.36
N ASP A 451 -23.00 -10.88 18.65
CA ASP A 451 -24.29 -10.43 19.24
C ASP A 451 -25.52 -11.18 18.75
N TYR A 452 -25.35 -12.40 18.26
CA TYR A 452 -26.46 -13.28 17.91
C TYR A 452 -27.34 -13.62 19.11
N PHE A 453 -26.73 -13.80 20.29
CA PHE A 453 -27.44 -14.15 21.53
C PHE A 453 -26.85 -13.39 22.71
N GLY A 454 -27.70 -12.96 23.63
CA GLY A 454 -27.30 -12.18 24.79
C GLY A 454 -28.43 -11.92 25.77
N ALA A 455 -28.12 -11.25 26.87
CA ALA A 455 -29.07 -10.97 27.94
C ALA A 455 -30.20 -9.99 27.57
N PHE A 456 -30.21 -9.44 26.35
CA PHE A 456 -31.40 -8.83 25.77
C PHE A 456 -32.58 -9.84 25.68
N ASN A 457 -32.28 -11.14 25.67
CA ASN A 457 -33.22 -12.18 26.08
C ASN A 457 -32.87 -12.65 27.50
N ALA A 458 -33.43 -11.97 28.50
CA ALA A 458 -33.01 -12.10 29.90
C ALA A 458 -33.21 -13.50 30.49
N GLN A 459 -34.19 -14.27 30.00
CA GLN A 459 -34.49 -15.62 30.46
C GLN A 459 -33.72 -16.71 29.70
N GLY A 460 -32.84 -16.31 28.77
CA GLY A 460 -32.13 -17.23 27.88
C GLY A 460 -33.04 -17.75 26.76
N PRO A 461 -32.73 -18.90 26.15
CA PRO A 461 -31.66 -19.82 26.53
C PRO A 461 -30.26 -19.22 26.39
N THR A 462 -29.34 -19.64 27.24
CA THR A 462 -27.90 -19.37 27.10
C THR A 462 -27.40 -19.92 25.77
N ALA A 463 -26.68 -19.09 25.01
CA ALA A 463 -26.15 -19.47 23.71
C ALA A 463 -24.91 -18.63 23.38
N PRO A 464 -23.96 -19.16 22.57
CA PRO A 464 -22.75 -18.43 22.24
C PRO A 464 -23.07 -17.20 21.41
N HIS A 465 -22.61 -16.01 21.79
CA HIS A 465 -23.01 -14.78 21.10
C HIS A 465 -22.38 -14.60 19.71
N SER A 466 -21.31 -15.33 19.39
CA SER A 466 -20.58 -15.21 18.12
C SER A 466 -20.32 -16.59 17.47
N PRO A 467 -21.29 -17.52 17.37
CA PRO A 467 -21.01 -18.87 16.89
C PRO A 467 -20.61 -18.83 15.42
N LEU A 468 -19.52 -19.51 15.07
CA LEU A 468 -19.03 -19.63 13.70
C LEU A 468 -19.99 -20.44 12.82
N THR A 469 -20.55 -21.52 13.36
CA THR A 469 -21.44 -22.44 12.64
C THR A 469 -22.74 -22.71 13.41
N SER A 470 -23.73 -23.30 12.74
CA SER A 470 -24.89 -23.85 13.43
C SER A 470 -24.52 -25.03 14.34
N TYR A 471 -25.38 -25.33 15.31
CA TYR A 471 -25.27 -26.48 16.22
C TYR A 471 -26.65 -26.97 16.67
N ALA A 472 -26.74 -28.22 17.12
CA ALA A 472 -27.99 -28.77 17.63
C ALA A 472 -28.45 -28.01 18.88
N GLY A 473 -29.68 -27.48 18.86
CA GLY A 473 -30.21 -26.65 19.94
C GLY A 473 -29.89 -25.16 19.85
N ILE A 474 -29.32 -24.68 18.72
CA ILE A 474 -29.17 -23.25 18.49
C ILE A 474 -30.55 -22.55 18.56
N PRO A 475 -30.72 -21.45 19.34
CA PRO A 475 -32.05 -20.89 19.56
C PRO A 475 -32.71 -20.29 18.32
N GLN A 476 -31.91 -19.83 17.36
CA GLN A 476 -32.39 -19.24 16.12
C GLN A 476 -31.56 -19.71 14.92
N ALA A 477 -32.24 -20.28 13.92
CA ALA A 477 -31.59 -20.69 12.68
C ALA A 477 -31.08 -19.46 11.90
N GLY A 478 -29.91 -19.59 11.26
CA GLY A 478 -29.26 -18.49 10.54
C GLY A 478 -28.47 -17.52 11.42
N PHE A 479 -28.53 -17.65 12.75
CA PHE A 479 -27.78 -16.82 13.70
C PHE A 479 -26.38 -17.41 13.99
N ASN A 480 -25.57 -17.50 12.95
CA ASN A 480 -24.16 -17.88 13.02
C ASN A 480 -23.38 -17.28 11.83
N SER A 481 -22.06 -17.15 11.99
CA SER A 481 -21.21 -16.48 11.01
C SER A 481 -21.24 -17.14 9.62
N ALA A 482 -21.25 -18.47 9.57
CA ALA A 482 -21.21 -19.21 8.31
C ALA A 482 -22.46 -18.96 7.46
N ASP A 483 -23.65 -19.00 8.08
CA ASP A 483 -24.91 -18.75 7.38
C ASP A 483 -25.01 -17.30 6.90
N ALA A 484 -24.59 -16.33 7.72
CA ALA A 484 -24.58 -14.91 7.35
C ALA A 484 -23.68 -14.64 6.13
N ILE A 485 -22.46 -15.18 6.15
CA ILE A 485 -21.50 -15.06 5.05
C ILE A 485 -22.01 -15.77 3.80
N ALA A 486 -22.59 -16.96 3.93
CA ALA A 486 -23.18 -17.69 2.80
C ALA A 486 -24.35 -16.92 2.17
N LYS A 487 -25.20 -16.30 2.98
CA LYS A 487 -26.33 -15.47 2.55
C LYS A 487 -25.87 -14.24 1.75
N LEU A 488 -24.86 -13.52 2.23
CA LEU A 488 -24.30 -12.37 1.50
C LEU A 488 -23.69 -12.80 0.17
N LYS A 489 -22.95 -13.92 0.15
CA LYS A 489 -22.42 -14.49 -1.09
C LYS A 489 -23.54 -14.88 -2.06
N SER A 490 -24.64 -15.47 -1.59
CA SER A 490 -25.79 -15.81 -2.45
C SER A 490 -26.51 -14.59 -3.01
N LYS A 491 -26.36 -13.42 -2.36
CA LYS A 491 -26.83 -12.12 -2.87
C LYS A 491 -25.85 -11.45 -3.83
N GLY A 492 -24.75 -12.10 -4.19
CA GLY A 492 -23.78 -11.60 -5.17
C GLY A 492 -22.61 -10.82 -4.57
N VAL A 493 -22.47 -10.75 -3.24
CA VAL A 493 -21.32 -10.09 -2.61
C VAL A 493 -20.08 -10.99 -2.74
N ALA A 494 -19.02 -10.49 -3.36
CA ALA A 494 -17.78 -11.24 -3.50
C ALA A 494 -17.14 -11.57 -2.14
N SER A 495 -16.66 -12.80 -1.94
CA SER A 495 -16.03 -13.23 -0.69
C SER A 495 -14.95 -12.27 -0.20
N LYS A 496 -14.10 -11.78 -1.11
CA LYS A 496 -13.01 -10.84 -0.79
C LYS A 496 -13.46 -9.48 -0.26
N LYS A 497 -14.76 -9.15 -0.39
CA LYS A 497 -15.37 -7.92 0.15
C LYS A 497 -16.07 -8.16 1.49
N LEU A 498 -15.95 -9.33 2.09
CA LEU A 498 -16.55 -9.64 3.39
C LEU A 498 -15.45 -9.82 4.42
N LEU A 499 -15.56 -9.10 5.54
CA LEU A 499 -14.73 -9.30 6.72
C LEU A 499 -15.53 -10.02 7.80
N LEU A 500 -14.91 -11.00 8.44
CA LEU A 500 -15.48 -11.70 9.59
C LEU A 500 -15.37 -10.84 10.85
N GLY A 501 -16.46 -10.66 11.60
CA GLY A 501 -16.47 -9.89 12.84
C GLY A 501 -16.16 -10.72 14.08
N ILE A 502 -15.34 -10.18 14.98
CA ILE A 502 -14.97 -10.77 16.28
C ILE A 502 -15.31 -9.80 17.42
N GLY A 503 -16.00 -10.28 18.46
CA GLY A 503 -16.23 -9.52 19.68
C GLY A 503 -15.08 -9.70 20.67
N PHE A 504 -14.41 -8.62 21.07
CA PHE A 504 -13.39 -8.60 22.14
C PHE A 504 -14.01 -8.46 23.54
N TYR A 505 -15.22 -8.99 23.67
CA TYR A 505 -16.05 -9.00 24.86
C TYR A 505 -16.88 -10.29 24.82
N GLY A 506 -17.50 -10.62 25.94
CA GLY A 506 -18.49 -11.67 26.02
C GLY A 506 -19.89 -11.14 26.28
N ARG A 507 -20.88 -11.96 25.94
CA ARG A 507 -22.25 -11.79 26.45
C ARG A 507 -22.59 -12.88 27.45
N GLY A 508 -23.34 -12.52 28.49
CA GLY A 508 -23.56 -13.43 29.60
C GLY A 508 -24.85 -13.24 30.38
N TRP A 509 -25.24 -14.31 31.05
CA TRP A 509 -26.44 -14.45 31.87
C TRP A 509 -26.07 -14.91 33.28
N THR A 510 -26.94 -14.63 34.24
CA THR A 510 -26.86 -15.14 35.61
C THR A 510 -28.11 -15.95 35.97
N GLY A 511 -28.02 -16.76 37.01
CA GLY A 511 -29.12 -17.65 37.42
C GLY A 511 -29.32 -18.79 36.45
N VAL A 512 -28.26 -19.27 35.81
CA VAL A 512 -28.41 -20.24 34.72
C VAL A 512 -28.62 -21.66 35.24
N THR A 513 -29.47 -22.42 34.53
CA THR A 513 -29.88 -23.77 34.98
C THR A 513 -28.94 -24.90 34.57
N GLN A 514 -28.01 -24.67 33.65
CA GLN A 514 -27.04 -25.66 33.20
C GLN A 514 -25.77 -25.01 32.64
N ALA A 515 -24.68 -25.77 32.65
CA ALA A 515 -23.37 -25.33 32.14
C ALA A 515 -23.29 -25.33 30.61
N ALA A 516 -23.88 -26.34 29.95
CA ALA A 516 -23.93 -26.41 28.50
C ALA A 516 -24.92 -25.37 27.94
N PRO A 517 -24.71 -24.84 26.71
CA PRO A 517 -25.68 -23.97 26.05
C PRO A 517 -27.09 -24.58 26.02
N GLY A 518 -28.12 -23.73 26.09
CA GLY A 518 -29.52 -24.12 26.10
C GLY A 518 -30.23 -23.93 27.45
N GLY A 519 -29.50 -23.61 28.51
CA GLY A 519 -30.08 -23.37 29.84
C GLY A 519 -30.86 -22.07 29.94
N THR A 520 -31.94 -22.06 30.71
CA THR A 520 -32.63 -20.83 31.10
C THR A 520 -31.79 -19.98 32.05
N ALA A 521 -32.14 -18.70 32.20
CA ALA A 521 -31.49 -17.73 33.07
C ALA A 521 -32.51 -16.89 33.85
N THR A 522 -32.05 -16.14 34.85
CA THR A 522 -32.89 -15.17 35.58
C THR A 522 -32.61 -13.72 35.20
N GLY A 523 -31.52 -13.46 34.46
CA GLY A 523 -31.18 -12.12 33.98
C GLY A 523 -29.77 -12.00 33.42
N ALA A 524 -29.36 -10.77 33.16
CA ALA A 524 -28.02 -10.43 32.69
C ALA A 524 -26.96 -10.68 33.75
N ALA A 525 -25.80 -11.24 33.36
CA ALA A 525 -24.67 -11.37 34.27
C ALA A 525 -24.09 -9.98 34.63
N PRO A 526 -23.56 -9.77 35.83
CA PRO A 526 -22.89 -8.50 36.17
C PRO A 526 -21.68 -8.26 35.25
N GLY A 527 -21.62 -7.09 34.63
CA GLY A 527 -20.49 -6.64 33.81
C GLY A 527 -19.96 -5.28 34.30
N THR A 528 -18.71 -4.98 33.97
CA THR A 528 -18.00 -3.78 34.45
C THR A 528 -18.67 -2.47 33.99
N TYR A 529 -19.11 -2.41 32.73
CA TYR A 529 -19.71 -1.21 32.13
C TYR A 529 -21.21 -1.37 31.86
N GLU A 530 -21.65 -2.58 31.53
CA GLU A 530 -23.04 -2.89 31.20
C GLU A 530 -23.39 -4.30 31.67
N ALA A 531 -24.59 -4.49 32.24
CA ALA A 531 -25.03 -5.82 32.62
C ALA A 531 -25.21 -6.70 31.37
N GLY A 532 -24.62 -7.89 31.40
CA GLY A 532 -24.67 -8.89 30.33
C GLY A 532 -23.59 -8.73 29.28
N ILE A 533 -22.64 -7.79 29.45
CA ILE A 533 -21.47 -7.59 28.60
C ILE A 533 -20.23 -7.44 29.48
N GLU A 534 -19.15 -8.13 29.15
CA GLU A 534 -17.87 -7.96 29.86
C GLU A 534 -16.68 -8.13 28.93
N ASP A 535 -15.63 -7.35 29.15
CA ASP A 535 -14.43 -7.34 28.31
C ASP A 535 -13.69 -8.68 28.39
N TYR A 536 -13.10 -9.13 27.27
CA TYR A 536 -12.27 -10.35 27.25
C TYR A 536 -11.16 -10.30 28.30
N LYS A 537 -10.48 -9.15 28.44
CA LYS A 537 -9.37 -8.95 29.40
C LYS A 537 -9.78 -9.23 30.85
N VAL A 538 -11.06 -9.08 31.18
CA VAL A 538 -11.64 -9.39 32.49
C VAL A 538 -12.06 -10.86 32.54
N LEU A 539 -12.88 -11.29 31.58
CA LEU A 539 -13.46 -12.64 31.53
C LEU A 539 -12.40 -13.75 31.54
N LYS A 540 -11.28 -13.57 30.85
CA LYS A 540 -10.20 -14.57 30.80
C LYS A 540 -9.67 -14.96 32.18
N ASN A 541 -9.85 -14.10 33.19
CA ASN A 541 -9.43 -14.34 34.56
C ASN A 541 -10.62 -14.61 35.49
N SER A 542 -11.70 -13.82 35.39
CA SER A 542 -12.85 -13.90 36.30
C SER A 542 -13.78 -15.08 36.02
N CYS A 543 -13.89 -15.49 34.74
CA CYS A 543 -14.70 -16.60 34.30
C CYS A 543 -14.04 -17.32 33.11
N PRO A 544 -12.91 -18.02 33.33
CA PRO A 544 -12.15 -18.64 32.24
C PRO A 544 -12.97 -19.68 31.48
N ALA A 545 -12.77 -19.74 30.17
CA ALA A 545 -13.47 -20.65 29.27
C ALA A 545 -13.26 -22.10 29.71
N ASN A 546 -14.35 -22.84 29.86
CA ASN A 546 -14.35 -24.25 30.23
C ASN A 546 -15.14 -25.13 29.26
N GLY A 547 -15.60 -24.55 28.14
CA GLY A 547 -16.16 -25.28 27.02
C GLY A 547 -16.06 -24.49 25.72
N THR A 548 -16.25 -25.19 24.61
CA THR A 548 -16.34 -24.60 23.27
C THR A 548 -17.44 -25.28 22.49
N ILE A 549 -18.21 -24.51 21.72
CA ILE A 549 -19.21 -25.05 20.80
C ILE A 549 -19.27 -24.14 19.58
N ALA A 550 -19.49 -24.73 18.40
CA ALA A 550 -19.66 -23.97 17.15
C ALA A 550 -18.55 -22.94 16.88
N GLY A 551 -17.31 -23.24 17.24
CA GLY A 551 -16.17 -22.35 17.03
C GLY A 551 -16.08 -21.16 17.99
N THR A 552 -16.81 -21.15 19.09
CA THR A 552 -16.80 -20.08 20.11
C THR A 552 -16.68 -20.66 21.51
N ALA A 553 -16.01 -19.95 22.41
CA ALA A 553 -15.85 -20.39 23.78
C ALA A 553 -17.06 -20.01 24.62
N TYR A 554 -17.29 -20.79 25.67
CA TYR A 554 -18.17 -20.43 26.76
C TYR A 554 -17.57 -20.82 28.10
N ALA A 555 -18.08 -20.19 29.14
CA ALA A 555 -17.67 -20.38 30.52
C ALA A 555 -18.91 -20.43 31.40
N TYR A 556 -19.04 -21.48 32.21
CA TYR A 556 -19.96 -21.52 33.34
C TYR A 556 -19.15 -21.39 34.64
N CYS A 557 -19.36 -20.31 35.39
CA CYS A 557 -18.59 -19.99 36.59
C CYS A 557 -19.53 -19.53 37.72
N GLY A 558 -19.69 -20.40 38.72
CA GLY A 558 -20.67 -20.17 39.78
C GLY A 558 -22.09 -20.12 39.19
N ASN A 559 -22.74 -18.98 39.29
CA ASN A 559 -24.10 -18.78 38.78
C ASN A 559 -24.15 -18.10 37.40
N ASN A 560 -22.99 -17.75 36.84
CA ASN A 560 -22.88 -16.97 35.61
C ASN A 560 -22.49 -17.86 34.44
N TRP A 561 -23.01 -17.52 33.27
CA TRP A 561 -22.66 -18.11 31.99
C TRP A 561 -22.23 -17.02 31.03
N TRP A 562 -21.07 -17.19 30.40
CA TRP A 562 -20.52 -16.25 29.43
C TRP A 562 -20.13 -16.96 28.16
N SER A 563 -20.32 -16.31 27.02
CA SER A 563 -19.67 -16.70 25.78
C SER A 563 -18.86 -15.54 25.23
N TYR A 564 -17.66 -15.84 24.75
CA TYR A 564 -16.69 -14.89 24.22
C TYR A 564 -15.69 -15.60 23.30
N ASP A 565 -14.94 -14.83 22.53
CA ASP A 565 -13.82 -15.33 21.76
C ASP A 565 -12.51 -15.34 22.57
N THR A 566 -11.68 -16.37 22.33
CA THR A 566 -10.35 -16.57 22.90
C THR A 566 -9.33 -16.64 21.76
N PRO A 567 -8.01 -16.56 22.02
CA PRO A 567 -7.01 -16.75 20.96
C PRO A 567 -7.20 -18.04 20.17
N SER A 568 -7.60 -19.13 20.84
CA SER A 568 -7.84 -20.42 20.19
C SER A 568 -9.05 -20.39 19.26
N THR A 569 -10.16 -19.78 19.67
CA THR A 569 -11.36 -19.70 18.82
C THR A 569 -11.18 -18.71 17.67
N ILE A 570 -10.48 -17.60 17.92
CA ILE A 570 -10.05 -16.66 16.88
C ILE A 570 -9.19 -17.38 15.84
N ALA A 571 -8.19 -18.16 16.24
CA ALA A 571 -7.35 -18.90 15.29
C ALA A 571 -8.19 -19.81 14.37
N GLY A 572 -9.16 -20.54 14.93
CA GLY A 572 -10.11 -21.35 14.16
C GLY A 572 -10.97 -20.52 13.20
N LYS A 573 -11.50 -19.39 13.67
CA LYS A 573 -12.28 -18.44 12.85
C LYS A 573 -11.47 -17.81 11.73
N MET A 574 -10.21 -17.45 11.97
CA MET A 574 -9.33 -16.89 10.95
C MET A 574 -8.96 -17.94 9.91
N SER A 575 -8.69 -19.19 10.32
CA SER A 575 -8.49 -20.30 9.38
C SER A 575 -9.74 -20.51 8.51
N TRP A 576 -10.93 -20.45 9.10
CA TRP A 576 -12.17 -20.55 8.35
C TRP A 576 -12.35 -19.37 7.39
N ALA A 577 -12.08 -18.14 7.82
CA ALA A 577 -12.15 -16.95 6.98
C ALA A 577 -11.22 -17.04 5.75
N LYS A 578 -9.99 -17.54 5.94
CA LYS A 578 -9.05 -17.82 4.84
C LYS A 578 -9.62 -18.85 3.87
N ASN A 579 -10.13 -19.98 4.37
CA ASN A 579 -10.73 -21.04 3.55
C ASN A 579 -11.97 -20.57 2.79
N GLN A 580 -12.70 -19.60 3.33
CA GLN A 580 -13.86 -18.99 2.70
C GLN A 580 -13.51 -17.89 1.68
N GLY A 581 -12.22 -17.59 1.48
CA GLY A 581 -11.75 -16.54 0.59
C GLY A 581 -12.15 -15.13 1.05
N LEU A 582 -12.33 -14.92 2.35
CA LEU A 582 -12.74 -13.64 2.89
C LEU A 582 -11.63 -12.59 2.76
N GLY A 583 -12.03 -11.31 2.76
CA GLY A 583 -11.12 -10.16 2.67
C GLY A 583 -10.24 -10.00 3.91
N GLY A 584 -10.64 -10.59 5.03
CA GLY A 584 -9.96 -10.50 6.32
C GLY A 584 -10.94 -10.60 7.47
N ALA A 585 -10.63 -9.91 8.56
CA ALA A 585 -11.47 -9.83 9.75
C ALA A 585 -11.43 -8.43 10.36
N PHE A 586 -12.46 -8.14 11.15
CA PHE A 586 -12.49 -6.96 12.00
C PHE A 586 -12.98 -7.31 13.40
N PHE A 587 -12.83 -6.39 14.34
CA PHE A 587 -13.27 -6.60 15.71
C PHE A 587 -13.82 -5.36 16.41
N TRP A 588 -14.77 -5.62 17.31
CA TRP A 588 -15.32 -4.67 18.27
C TRP A 588 -14.94 -5.13 19.68
N GLU A 589 -14.19 -4.39 20.48
CA GLU A 589 -13.46 -3.14 20.22
C GLU A 589 -12.10 -3.21 20.91
N PHE A 590 -11.16 -2.32 20.54
CA PHE A 590 -9.78 -2.38 21.06
C PHE A 590 -9.67 -2.44 22.59
N SER A 591 -10.56 -1.73 23.29
CA SER A 591 -10.48 -1.61 24.75
C SER A 591 -10.78 -2.92 25.49
N GLY A 592 -11.45 -3.89 24.84
CA GLY A 592 -11.76 -5.19 25.42
C GLY A 592 -10.58 -6.17 25.44
N ASP A 593 -9.52 -5.92 24.67
CA ASP A 593 -8.32 -6.75 24.65
C ASP A 593 -7.43 -6.49 25.88
N THR A 594 -6.57 -7.46 26.12
CA THR A 594 -5.48 -7.44 27.10
C THR A 594 -4.45 -6.35 26.80
N THR A 595 -3.69 -5.95 27.83
CA THR A 595 -2.66 -4.91 27.72
C THR A 595 -1.51 -5.24 26.76
N ASN A 596 -1.35 -6.52 26.38
CA ASN A 596 -0.38 -7.02 25.41
C ASN A 596 -1.02 -7.44 24.06
N GLY A 597 -2.29 -7.09 23.82
CA GLY A 597 -2.96 -7.27 22.52
C GLY A 597 -3.10 -8.73 22.10
N GLU A 598 -3.46 -9.62 23.03
CA GLU A 598 -3.55 -11.06 22.82
C GLU A 598 -4.55 -11.46 21.72
N LEU A 599 -5.75 -10.86 21.69
CA LEU A 599 -6.74 -11.16 20.66
C LEU A 599 -6.36 -10.55 19.30
N VAL A 600 -5.83 -9.32 19.28
CA VAL A 600 -5.26 -8.73 18.05
C VAL A 600 -4.14 -9.62 17.49
N THR A 601 -3.30 -10.17 18.36
CA THR A 601 -2.23 -11.10 17.96
C THR A 601 -2.79 -12.37 17.35
N ALA A 602 -3.85 -12.93 17.92
CA ALA A 602 -4.51 -14.11 17.37
C ALA A 602 -5.10 -13.86 15.98
N ILE A 603 -5.73 -12.69 15.76
CA ILE A 603 -6.22 -12.29 14.43
C ILE A 603 -5.06 -12.18 13.43
N ASN A 604 -4.00 -11.45 13.80
CA ASN A 604 -2.84 -11.25 12.94
C ASN A 604 -2.18 -12.58 12.55
N ASN A 605 -1.90 -13.44 13.52
CA ASN A 605 -1.27 -14.73 13.25
C ASN A 605 -2.18 -15.66 12.43
N GLY A 606 -3.49 -15.58 12.65
CA GLY A 606 -4.46 -16.41 11.95
C GLY A 606 -4.67 -16.00 10.49
N LEU A 607 -4.49 -14.72 10.15
CA LEU A 607 -4.70 -14.19 8.79
C LEU A 607 -3.43 -14.06 7.95
N ASN A 608 -2.26 -14.07 8.58
CA ASN A 608 -0.98 -14.18 7.88
C ASN A 608 -0.76 -15.56 7.25
#